data_AF-A0A2H6NDQ4-F1
#
_entry.id   AF-A0A2H6NDQ4-F1
#
_cell.length_a   1.000
_cell.length_b   1.000
_cell.length_c   1.000
_cell.angle_alpha   90.00
_cell.angle_beta   90.00
_cell.angle_gamma   90.00
#
_symmetry.space_group_name_H-M   'P 1'
#
loop_
_entity.id
_entity.type
_entity.pdbx_description
1 polymer ?
#
loop_
_entity_poly.entity_id
_entity_poly.type
_entity_poly.pdbx_seq_one_letter_code
_entity_poly.pdbx_strand_id
1 'polypeptide(L)'
;PHLCFEITSEDGFKVQADSIDGAWKAVIEKVQEARTNARLKHLSFAGMNGVRMLGMHHDAVIFLVEQLYGAKACHKYKFRYHQHEGEEEELPLNPHGCARAEVYVRKCTFDMFNFLASQHRVLPEGGPYDEEEDEVQLKSTRRATSLELPMAMRFRHLKKTSKEAVGVYRSAIHGRGLFCKRNIDAGEMVIEYSGIVIRSVLTDKREKYYDSKGIGCYMFRIDDFDVVDATMHGNAARFINHSCEPNCYSRVIHVEGQKHIVIFALRRIFRGEELTYDYKFPFEDAGSKLPCNCGAKRCRRFLN
;
A
#
# COMPACT_ATOMS: atom_id res chain seq x y z
N PRO A 1 13.99 34.53 28.01
CA PRO A 1 12.90 35.32 27.38
C PRO A 1 11.52 34.69 27.64
N HIS A 2 10.64 35.42 28.31
CA HIS A 2 9.23 35.06 28.48
C HIS A 2 8.40 35.87 27.49
N LEU A 3 7.41 35.22 26.87
CA LEU A 3 6.48 35.92 25.98
C LEU A 3 5.51 36.73 26.83
N CYS A 4 5.25 37.98 26.43
CA CYS A 4 4.24 38.85 27.04
C CYS A 4 3.21 39.19 25.96
N PHE A 5 1.94 39.03 26.28
CA PHE A 5 0.82 39.30 25.39
C PHE A 5 0.16 40.61 25.79
N GLU A 6 0.03 41.54 24.84
CA GLU A 6 -0.67 42.80 25.02
C GLU A 6 -1.90 42.83 24.11
N ILE A 7 -3.07 43.10 24.69
CA ILE A 7 -4.31 43.34 23.94
C ILE A 7 -4.72 44.78 24.18
N THR A 8 -4.86 45.54 23.10
CA THR A 8 -5.36 46.91 23.09
C THR A 8 -6.62 47.00 22.24
N SER A 9 -7.50 47.90 22.63
CA SER A 9 -8.72 48.21 21.90
C SER A 9 -8.79 49.72 21.65
N GLU A 10 -9.47 50.11 20.58
CA GLU A 10 -9.61 51.52 20.16
C GLU A 10 -10.38 52.37 21.17
N ASP A 11 -11.20 51.74 22.02
CA ASP A 11 -11.91 52.37 23.13
C ASP A 11 -11.02 52.66 24.36
N GLY A 12 -9.72 52.41 24.27
CA GLY A 12 -8.73 52.70 25.31
C GLY A 12 -8.51 51.55 26.30
N PHE A 13 -9.14 50.39 26.10
CA PHE A 13 -8.85 49.21 26.90
C PHE A 13 -7.45 48.66 26.59
N LYS A 14 -6.69 48.32 27.63
CA LYS A 14 -5.34 47.75 27.52
C LYS A 14 -5.11 46.70 28.62
N VAL A 15 -4.65 45.51 28.23
CA VAL A 15 -4.25 44.46 29.17
C VAL A 15 -2.95 43.80 28.72
N GLN A 16 -2.11 43.45 29.70
CA GLN A 16 -0.89 42.67 29.49
C GLN A 16 -0.95 41.41 30.37
N ALA A 17 -0.54 40.27 29.81
CA ALA A 17 -0.45 39.02 30.53
C ALA A 17 0.74 38.16 30.05
N ASP A 18 1.16 37.23 30.91
CA ASP A 18 2.19 36.23 30.64
C ASP A 18 1.70 35.05 29.77
N SER A 19 0.39 34.96 29.57
CA SER A 19 -0.28 33.92 28.79
C SER A 19 -1.41 34.52 27.97
N ILE A 20 -1.62 33.97 26.77
CA ILE A 20 -2.69 34.42 25.89
C ILE A 20 -4.09 34.14 26.46
N ASP A 21 -4.23 33.02 27.19
CA ASP A 21 -5.46 32.71 27.93
C ASP A 21 -5.73 33.74 29.03
N GLY A 22 -4.69 34.17 29.75
CA GLY A 22 -4.78 35.22 30.75
C GLY A 22 -5.22 36.57 30.16
N ALA A 23 -4.61 36.97 29.03
CA ALA A 23 -4.96 38.21 28.35
C ALA A 23 -6.43 38.22 27.88
N TRP A 24 -6.89 37.15 27.23
CA TRP A 24 -8.27 37.05 26.76
C TRP A 24 -9.29 36.88 27.89
N LYS A 25 -8.93 36.21 28.99
CA LYS A 25 -9.79 36.10 30.17
C LYS A 25 -10.08 37.48 30.76
N ALA A 26 -9.06 38.33 30.87
CA ALA A 26 -9.23 39.70 31.36
C ALA A 26 -10.14 40.54 30.44
N VAL A 27 -10.01 40.39 29.12
CA VAL A 27 -10.92 41.01 28.14
C VAL A 27 -12.37 40.54 28.38
N ILE A 28 -12.57 39.23 28.48
CA ILE A 28 -13.90 38.63 28.67
C ILE A 28 -14.56 39.13 29.97
N GLU A 29 -13.81 39.16 31.07
CA GLU A 29 -14.29 39.67 32.36
C GLU A 29 -14.71 41.14 32.26
N LYS A 30 -13.91 41.98 31.58
CA LYS A 30 -14.20 43.41 31.39
C LYS A 30 -15.41 43.66 30.49
N VAL A 31 -15.55 42.88 29.42
CA VAL A 31 -16.76 42.90 28.58
C VAL A 31 -17.98 42.51 29.40
N GLN A 32 -17.87 41.48 30.23
CA GLN A 32 -18.99 41.02 31.06
C GLN A 32 -19.37 42.04 32.15
N GLU A 33 -18.39 42.71 32.75
CA GLU A 33 -18.58 43.83 33.69
C GLU A 33 -19.31 44.99 33.01
N ALA A 34 -18.85 45.42 31.83
CA ALA A 34 -19.48 46.48 31.06
C ALA A 34 -20.94 46.15 30.66
N ARG A 35 -21.20 44.91 30.25
CA ARG A 35 -22.56 44.43 29.94
C ARG A 35 -23.47 44.44 31.16
N THR A 36 -22.94 44.07 32.33
CA THR A 36 -23.69 44.08 33.59
C THR A 36 -24.06 45.52 33.97
N ASN A 37 -23.12 46.46 33.86
CA ASN A 37 -23.36 47.88 34.09
C ASN A 37 -24.40 48.46 33.13
N ALA A 38 -24.42 48.00 31.87
CA ALA A 38 -25.41 48.37 30.86
C ALA A 38 -26.75 47.60 30.95
N ARG A 39 -26.93 46.74 31.98
CA ARG A 39 -28.12 45.88 32.16
C ARG A 39 -28.43 44.96 30.98
N LEU A 40 -27.40 44.53 30.26
CA LEU A 40 -27.51 43.58 29.15
C LEU A 40 -27.40 42.13 29.64
N LYS A 41 -27.99 41.19 28.89
CA LYS A 41 -27.90 39.75 29.20
C LYS A 41 -26.45 39.26 29.21
N HIS A 42 -26.13 38.33 30.11
CA HIS A 42 -24.83 37.67 30.16
C HIS A 42 -24.55 36.91 28.87
N LEU A 43 -23.31 37.00 28.36
CA LEU A 43 -22.86 36.20 27.20
C LEU A 43 -22.13 34.96 27.71
N SER A 44 -22.41 33.80 27.13
CA SER A 44 -21.61 32.61 27.43
C SER A 44 -20.32 32.64 26.62
N PHE A 45 -19.19 32.58 27.32
CA PHE A 45 -17.86 32.42 26.73
C PHE A 45 -17.34 30.98 26.88
N ALA A 46 -18.24 30.02 27.13
CA ALA A 46 -17.88 28.62 27.31
C ALA A 46 -17.18 28.08 26.04
N GLY A 47 -15.95 27.56 26.21
CA GLY A 47 -15.14 27.04 25.12
C GLY A 47 -14.35 28.10 24.32
N MET A 48 -14.32 29.35 24.78
CA MET A 48 -13.40 30.37 24.27
C MET A 48 -12.09 30.30 25.06
N ASN A 49 -11.01 29.94 24.38
CA ASN A 49 -9.65 29.96 24.90
C ASN A 49 -8.77 30.82 23.98
N GLY A 50 -7.60 31.25 24.47
CA GLY A 50 -6.73 32.16 23.73
C GLY A 50 -6.29 31.61 22.38
N VAL A 51 -6.11 30.29 22.27
CA VAL A 51 -5.79 29.59 21.01
C VAL A 51 -6.92 29.71 19.98
N ARG A 52 -8.17 29.57 20.41
CA ARG A 52 -9.35 29.72 19.55
C ARG A 52 -9.54 31.16 19.11
N MET A 53 -9.20 32.13 19.97
CA MET A 53 -9.25 33.56 19.63
C MET A 53 -8.20 33.96 18.58
N LEU A 54 -7.10 33.21 18.47
CA LEU A 54 -6.12 33.36 17.38
C LEU A 54 -6.53 32.65 16.08
N GLY A 55 -7.67 31.96 16.03
CA GLY A 55 -8.10 31.21 14.86
C GLY A 55 -7.33 29.91 14.63
N MET A 56 -6.48 29.48 15.56
CA MET A 56 -5.66 28.25 15.48
C MET A 56 -6.48 26.95 15.60
N HIS A 57 -7.81 27.05 15.61
CA HIS A 57 -8.72 25.92 15.45
C HIS A 57 -9.00 25.61 13.96
N HIS A 58 -8.78 26.58 13.06
CA HIS A 58 -9.10 26.40 11.66
C HIS A 58 -7.93 25.72 10.93
N ASP A 59 -8.22 24.62 10.25
CA ASP A 59 -7.23 23.81 9.54
C ASP A 59 -6.41 24.65 8.55
N ALA A 60 -7.04 25.59 7.83
CA ALA A 60 -6.33 26.52 6.93
C ALA A 60 -5.32 27.43 7.66
N VAL A 61 -5.61 27.87 8.89
CA VAL A 61 -4.68 28.71 9.67
C VAL A 61 -3.49 27.87 10.13
N ILE A 62 -3.74 26.65 10.61
CA ILE A 62 -2.69 25.70 10.98
C ILE A 62 -1.79 25.39 9.78
N PHE A 63 -2.39 25.14 8.61
CA PHE A 63 -1.67 24.90 7.36
C PHE A 63 -0.72 26.06 7.01
N LEU A 64 -1.17 27.31 7.15
CA LEU A 64 -0.34 28.49 6.85
C LEU A 64 0.75 28.73 7.91
N VAL A 65 0.42 28.58 9.20
CA VAL A 65 1.37 28.81 10.31
C VAL A 65 2.52 27.81 10.28
N GLU A 66 2.24 26.56 9.90
CA GLU A 66 3.27 25.53 9.75
C GLU A 66 4.29 25.83 8.65
N GLN A 67 3.98 26.71 7.70
CA GLN A 67 4.89 27.12 6.62
C GLN A 67 5.78 28.31 6.97
N LEU A 68 5.55 28.95 8.13
CA LEU A 68 6.32 30.12 8.52
C LEU A 68 7.81 29.78 8.70
N TYR A 69 8.67 30.73 8.31
CA TYR A 69 10.11 30.60 8.48
C TYR A 69 10.45 30.41 9.97
N GLY A 70 11.19 29.34 10.28
CA GLY A 70 11.54 28.97 11.64
C GLY A 70 10.53 28.07 12.36
N ALA A 71 9.35 27.78 11.78
CA ALA A 71 8.40 26.82 12.36
C ALA A 71 9.05 25.45 12.61
N LYS A 72 9.96 25.02 11.73
CA LYS A 72 10.72 23.76 11.85
C LYS A 72 11.52 23.64 13.16
N ALA A 73 11.92 24.76 13.76
CA ALA A 73 12.64 24.77 15.04
C ALA A 73 11.72 24.50 16.25
N CYS A 74 10.40 24.42 16.05
CA CYS A 74 9.44 24.10 17.10
C CYS A 74 9.40 22.59 17.40
N HIS A 75 10.48 22.04 17.96
CA HIS A 75 10.64 20.60 18.23
C HIS A 75 9.57 19.99 19.16
N LYS A 76 8.86 20.81 19.93
CA LYS A 76 7.77 20.37 20.83
C LYS A 76 6.40 20.30 20.13
N TYR A 77 6.28 20.83 18.91
CA TYR A 77 5.05 20.83 18.14
C TYR A 77 5.07 19.71 17.09
N LYS A 78 3.97 18.95 17.01
CA LYS A 78 3.81 17.91 15.99
C LYS A 78 3.07 18.49 14.79
N PHE A 79 3.77 18.60 13.66
CA PHE A 79 3.22 19.10 12.41
C PHE A 79 2.11 18.20 11.88
N ARG A 80 1.00 18.82 11.47
CA ARG A 80 -0.19 18.12 10.96
C ARG A 80 -0.21 18.06 9.43
N TYR A 81 0.27 19.10 8.75
CA TYR A 81 0.23 19.20 7.29
C TYR A 81 1.61 19.20 6.66
N HIS A 82 2.57 19.91 7.25
CA HIS A 82 3.93 20.02 6.73
C HIS A 82 4.87 19.13 7.53
N GLN A 83 4.72 17.81 7.37
CA GLN A 83 5.65 16.86 7.98
C GLN A 83 7.03 17.07 7.38
N HIS A 84 7.91 17.68 8.16
CA HIS A 84 9.32 17.69 7.85
C HIS A 84 9.85 16.31 8.23
N GLU A 85 10.11 15.47 7.22
CA GLU A 85 10.98 14.31 7.39
C GLU A 85 12.24 14.80 8.11
N GLY A 86 12.62 14.07 9.16
CA GLY A 86 13.60 14.49 10.15
C GLY A 86 14.92 14.95 9.54
N GLU A 87 15.71 15.64 10.35
CA GLU A 87 17.12 16.04 10.13
C GLU A 87 17.69 15.46 8.84
N GLU A 88 18.10 16.33 7.90
CA GLU A 88 18.93 15.94 6.75
C GLU A 88 20.01 15.02 7.28
N GLU A 89 19.79 13.71 7.17
CA GLU A 89 20.73 12.70 7.60
C GLU A 89 21.97 13.02 6.79
N GLU A 90 23.05 13.43 7.45
CA GLU A 90 24.30 13.76 6.75
C GLU A 90 24.60 12.56 5.86
N LEU A 91 24.40 12.73 4.55
CA LEU A 91 24.49 11.63 3.62
C LEU A 91 25.90 11.06 3.77
N PRO A 92 26.05 9.74 3.95
CA PRO A 92 27.34 9.15 4.19
C PRO A 92 28.31 9.59 3.09
N LEU A 93 29.43 10.19 3.51
CA LEU A 93 30.50 10.60 2.61
C LEU A 93 30.94 9.38 1.79
N ASN A 94 30.95 9.54 0.47
CA ASN A 94 31.37 8.48 -0.42
C ASN A 94 32.79 8.03 -0.05
N PRO A 95 33.04 6.74 0.25
CA PRO A 95 34.37 6.27 0.66
C PRO A 95 35.46 6.49 -0.41
N HIS A 96 35.07 6.69 -1.68
CA HIS A 96 35.96 6.96 -2.80
C HIS A 96 36.00 8.45 -3.20
N GLY A 97 35.39 9.34 -2.41
CA GLY A 97 35.37 10.79 -2.63
C GLY A 97 34.49 11.28 -3.80
N CYS A 98 34.21 10.43 -4.81
CA CYS A 98 33.19 10.71 -5.82
C CYS A 98 32.48 9.44 -6.30
N ALA A 99 31.19 9.57 -6.64
CA ALA A 99 30.37 8.46 -7.15
C ALA A 99 30.92 7.85 -8.45
N ARG A 100 31.71 8.61 -9.23
CA ARG A 100 32.33 8.13 -10.48
C ARG A 100 33.58 7.27 -10.24
N ALA A 101 34.16 7.32 -9.04
CA ALA A 101 35.34 6.54 -8.67
C ALA A 101 34.97 5.21 -8.00
N GLU A 102 33.69 4.96 -7.72
CA GLU A 102 33.24 3.68 -7.20
C GLU A 102 33.38 2.58 -8.25
N VAL A 103 34.02 1.49 -7.86
CA VAL A 103 34.09 0.29 -8.68
C VAL A 103 32.69 -0.32 -8.74
N TYR A 104 32.04 -0.24 -9.91
CA TYR A 104 30.75 -0.88 -10.13
C TYR A 104 30.92 -2.40 -10.19
N VAL A 105 30.69 -3.06 -9.06
CA VAL A 105 30.62 -4.52 -9.00
C VAL A 105 29.26 -4.95 -9.54
N ARG A 106 29.22 -5.27 -10.83
CA ARG A 106 28.02 -5.80 -11.48
C ARG A 106 27.67 -7.13 -10.80
N LYS A 107 26.58 -7.16 -10.02
CA LYS A 107 26.01 -8.43 -9.56
C LYS A 107 25.64 -9.23 -10.82
N CYS A 108 26.38 -10.30 -11.11
CA CYS A 108 26.12 -11.21 -12.23
C CYS A 108 24.89 -12.09 -11.95
N THR A 109 23.76 -11.49 -11.60
CA THR A 109 22.48 -12.18 -11.54
C THR A 109 21.73 -11.84 -12.81
N PHE A 110 21.68 -12.78 -13.76
CA PHE A 110 20.85 -12.63 -14.95
C PHE A 110 19.38 -12.78 -14.54
N ASP A 111 18.69 -11.66 -14.30
CA ASP A 111 17.26 -11.63 -14.05
C ASP A 111 16.55 -10.88 -15.18
N MET A 112 15.90 -11.64 -16.07
CA MET A 112 15.12 -11.14 -17.20
C MET A 112 13.98 -10.18 -16.78
N PHE A 113 13.58 -10.22 -15.51
CA PHE A 113 12.45 -9.45 -14.97
C PHE A 113 12.87 -8.39 -13.96
N ASN A 114 14.16 -8.09 -13.83
CA ASN A 114 14.65 -7.18 -12.79
C ASN A 114 14.01 -5.78 -12.87
N PHE A 115 13.65 -5.32 -14.08
CA PHE A 115 12.97 -4.05 -14.30
C PHE A 115 11.61 -3.94 -13.58
N LEU A 116 10.93 -5.06 -13.30
CA LEU A 116 9.67 -5.10 -12.56
C LEU A 116 9.83 -4.91 -11.06
N ALA A 117 11.04 -5.10 -10.53
CA ALA A 117 11.38 -4.91 -9.12
C ALA A 117 12.00 -3.52 -8.84
N SER A 118 11.99 -2.61 -9.83
CA SER A 118 12.55 -1.26 -9.70
C SER A 118 11.92 -0.51 -8.53
N GLN A 119 12.75 0.13 -7.70
CA GLN A 119 12.32 0.97 -6.59
C GLN A 119 11.48 2.17 -7.04
N HIS A 120 11.60 2.59 -8.31
CA HIS A 120 10.83 3.70 -8.88
C HIS A 120 9.40 3.30 -9.30
N ARG A 121 9.04 2.01 -9.25
CA ARG A 121 7.65 1.57 -9.47
C ARG A 121 6.90 1.64 -8.14
N VAL A 122 6.21 2.75 -7.92
CA VAL A 122 5.37 2.96 -6.74
C VAL A 122 4.11 2.12 -6.83
N LEU A 123 3.73 1.48 -5.72
CA LEU A 123 2.47 0.74 -5.64
C LEU A 123 1.29 1.72 -5.75
N PRO A 124 0.14 1.29 -6.29
CA PRO A 124 -1.06 2.10 -6.22
C PRO A 124 -1.46 2.29 -4.74
N GLU A 125 -1.37 3.51 -4.23
CA GLU A 125 -1.85 3.83 -2.89
C GLU A 125 -3.37 3.69 -2.83
N GLY A 126 -3.88 3.05 -1.77
CA GLY A 126 -5.30 2.94 -1.47
C GLY A 126 -5.67 3.94 -0.38
N GLY A 127 -6.21 5.10 -0.77
CA GLY A 127 -6.79 6.05 0.16
C GLY A 127 -8.29 5.74 0.41
N PRO A 128 -8.86 6.11 1.57
CA PRO A 128 -10.28 5.92 1.87
C PRO A 128 -11.23 6.73 0.97
N TYR A 129 -10.71 7.63 0.13
CA TYR A 129 -11.48 8.48 -0.79
C TYR A 129 -11.59 7.92 -2.23
N ASP A 130 -10.88 6.84 -2.57
CA ASP A 130 -10.95 6.21 -3.90
C ASP A 130 -12.18 5.29 -4.09
N GLU A 131 -13.02 5.12 -3.05
CA GLU A 131 -14.17 4.21 -3.11
C GLU A 131 -15.21 4.62 -4.16
N GLU A 132 -15.42 5.92 -4.40
CA GLU A 132 -16.44 6.40 -5.35
C GLU A 132 -16.02 6.19 -6.82
N GLU A 133 -14.76 6.46 -7.18
CA GLU A 133 -14.27 6.21 -8.55
C GLU A 133 -14.17 4.71 -8.87
N ASP A 134 -13.67 3.91 -7.92
CA ASP A 134 -13.65 2.46 -8.05
C ASP A 134 -15.09 1.90 -8.15
N GLU A 135 -16.07 2.40 -7.39
CA GLU A 135 -17.47 1.95 -7.47
C GLU A 135 -18.10 2.17 -8.85
N VAL A 136 -17.82 3.31 -9.49
CA VAL A 136 -18.39 3.66 -10.79
C VAL A 136 -17.85 2.75 -11.90
N GLN A 137 -16.55 2.44 -11.89
CA GLN A 137 -15.96 1.42 -12.79
C GLN A 137 -16.44 0.00 -12.46
N LEU A 138 -16.61 -0.32 -11.17
CA LEU A 138 -17.09 -1.61 -10.68
C LEU A 138 -18.54 -1.89 -11.09
N LYS A 139 -19.45 -0.91 -11.14
CA LYS A 139 -20.85 -1.13 -11.57
C LYS A 139 -20.96 -1.70 -12.99
N SER A 140 -20.05 -1.32 -13.89
CA SER A 140 -19.98 -1.85 -15.26
C SER A 140 -19.42 -3.28 -15.31
N THR A 141 -18.45 -3.61 -14.45
CA THR A 141 -17.75 -4.91 -14.43
C THR A 141 -18.41 -5.96 -13.54
N ARG A 142 -19.10 -5.57 -12.45
CA ARG A 142 -19.81 -6.47 -11.52
C ARG A 142 -20.83 -7.37 -12.22
N ARG A 143 -21.49 -6.87 -13.27
CA ARG A 143 -22.43 -7.70 -14.05
C ARG A 143 -21.74 -8.84 -14.77
N ALA A 144 -20.50 -8.65 -15.23
CA ALA A 144 -19.78 -9.61 -16.06
C ALA A 144 -18.92 -10.62 -15.25
N THR A 145 -18.57 -10.29 -14.01
CA THR A 145 -17.92 -11.21 -13.06
C THR A 145 -18.87 -11.80 -12.02
N SER A 146 -20.17 -11.47 -12.08
CA SER A 146 -21.22 -12.02 -11.21
C SER A 146 -21.12 -13.54 -11.10
N LEU A 147 -21.15 -14.04 -9.87
CA LEU A 147 -21.07 -15.47 -9.56
C LEU A 147 -22.19 -16.29 -10.21
N GLU A 148 -23.30 -15.65 -10.57
CA GLU A 148 -24.46 -16.26 -11.23
C GLU A 148 -24.20 -16.58 -12.71
N LEU A 149 -23.18 -15.97 -13.32
CA LEU A 149 -22.85 -16.25 -14.72
C LEU A 149 -22.10 -17.58 -14.88
N PRO A 150 -22.39 -18.34 -15.96
CA PRO A 150 -21.61 -19.51 -16.36
C PRO A 150 -20.11 -19.24 -16.43
N MET A 151 -19.31 -20.24 -16.02
CA MET A 151 -17.86 -20.14 -15.86
C MET A 151 -17.14 -19.64 -17.13
N ALA A 152 -17.57 -20.10 -18.31
CA ALA A 152 -16.98 -19.71 -19.59
C ALA A 152 -17.18 -18.21 -19.91
N MET A 153 -18.32 -17.62 -19.55
CA MET A 153 -18.57 -16.20 -19.75
C MET A 153 -17.68 -15.35 -18.83
N ARG A 154 -17.59 -15.73 -17.55
CA ARG A 154 -16.70 -15.09 -16.59
C ARG A 154 -15.24 -15.16 -17.03
N PHE A 155 -14.82 -16.31 -17.54
CA PHE A 155 -13.46 -16.51 -18.04
C PHE A 155 -13.14 -15.64 -19.28
N ARG A 156 -14.08 -15.49 -20.21
CA ARG A 156 -13.90 -14.60 -21.37
C ARG A 156 -13.74 -13.15 -20.92
N HIS A 157 -14.51 -12.73 -19.92
CA HIS A 157 -14.40 -11.39 -19.35
C HIS A 157 -13.06 -11.17 -18.61
N LEU A 158 -12.62 -12.17 -17.83
CA LEU A 158 -11.34 -12.17 -17.12
C LEU A 158 -10.15 -11.86 -18.06
N LYS A 159 -10.14 -12.46 -19.26
CA LYS A 159 -9.07 -12.21 -20.24
C LYS A 159 -8.99 -10.75 -20.69
N LYS A 160 -10.10 -10.01 -20.64
CA LYS A 160 -10.15 -8.59 -20.96
C LYS A 160 -9.70 -7.71 -19.79
N THR A 161 -10.15 -8.01 -18.58
CA THR A 161 -9.95 -7.13 -17.41
C THR A 161 -8.69 -7.40 -16.59
N SER A 162 -8.13 -8.61 -16.64
CA SER A 162 -7.00 -9.01 -15.78
C SER A 162 -5.77 -8.11 -15.92
N LYS A 163 -5.49 -7.57 -17.12
CA LYS A 163 -4.32 -6.69 -17.35
C LYS A 163 -4.41 -5.35 -16.61
N GLU A 164 -5.63 -4.86 -16.40
CA GLU A 164 -5.90 -3.58 -15.72
C GLU A 164 -6.09 -3.80 -14.22
N ALA A 165 -6.61 -4.98 -13.82
CA ALA A 165 -6.94 -5.28 -12.44
C ALA A 165 -5.71 -5.55 -11.53
N VAL A 166 -4.57 -5.98 -12.10
CA VAL A 166 -3.37 -6.33 -11.32
C VAL A 166 -2.09 -5.71 -11.90
N GLY A 167 -1.04 -5.66 -11.09
CA GLY A 167 0.29 -5.22 -11.49
C GLY A 167 1.39 -5.93 -10.71
N VAL A 168 2.57 -5.99 -11.32
CA VAL A 168 3.76 -6.59 -10.69
C VAL A 168 4.61 -5.48 -10.10
N TYR A 169 4.95 -5.63 -8.82
CA TYR A 169 5.77 -4.68 -8.06
C TYR A 169 6.74 -5.46 -7.17
N ARG A 170 7.64 -4.73 -6.50
CA ARG A 170 8.53 -5.31 -5.50
C ARG A 170 7.69 -5.85 -4.33
N SER A 171 7.99 -7.07 -3.90
CA SER A 171 7.28 -7.74 -2.80
C SER A 171 8.12 -7.74 -1.53
N ALA A 172 7.44 -7.72 -0.38
CA ALA A 172 8.08 -7.92 0.92
C ALA A 172 8.41 -9.41 1.20
N ILE A 173 7.65 -10.35 0.61
CA ILE A 173 7.85 -11.80 0.78
C ILE A 173 9.08 -12.28 0.02
N HIS A 174 9.05 -12.13 -1.30
CA HIS A 174 10.16 -12.56 -2.16
C HIS A 174 10.18 -11.77 -3.47
N GLY A 175 11.30 -11.10 -3.77
CA GLY A 175 11.57 -10.45 -5.06
C GLY A 175 10.44 -9.55 -5.57
N ARG A 176 9.55 -10.13 -6.38
CA ARG A 176 8.39 -9.47 -6.98
C ARG A 176 7.10 -10.16 -6.53
N GLY A 177 6.06 -9.36 -6.34
CA GLY A 177 4.72 -9.81 -6.01
C GLY A 177 3.71 -9.32 -7.04
N LEU A 178 2.56 -9.97 -7.08
CA LEU A 178 1.40 -9.50 -7.84
C LEU A 178 0.47 -8.74 -6.90
N PHE A 179 0.21 -7.48 -7.20
CA PHE A 179 -0.63 -6.60 -6.41
C PHE A 179 -1.89 -6.24 -7.18
N CYS A 180 -2.99 -6.05 -6.45
CA CYS A 180 -4.23 -5.58 -7.05
C CYS A 180 -4.21 -4.05 -7.24
N LYS A 181 -4.71 -3.60 -8.40
CA LYS A 181 -4.83 -2.18 -8.76
C LYS A 181 -6.22 -1.62 -8.53
N ARG A 182 -7.17 -2.48 -8.16
CA ARG A 182 -8.54 -2.16 -7.80
C ARG A 182 -8.98 -3.06 -6.66
N ASN A 183 -10.09 -2.72 -6.05
CA ASN A 183 -10.78 -3.61 -5.11
C ASN A 183 -11.34 -4.85 -5.83
N ILE A 184 -11.12 -6.01 -5.23
CA ILE A 184 -11.54 -7.34 -5.73
C ILE A 184 -12.50 -7.95 -4.71
N ASP A 185 -13.66 -8.39 -5.17
CA ASP A 185 -14.68 -9.00 -4.31
C ASP A 185 -14.39 -10.49 -4.04
N ALA A 186 -14.91 -11.00 -2.92
CA ALA A 186 -14.73 -12.40 -2.56
C ALA A 186 -15.36 -13.34 -3.60
N GLY A 187 -14.64 -14.39 -3.99
CA GLY A 187 -15.07 -15.37 -5.01
C GLY A 187 -14.89 -14.91 -6.46
N GLU A 188 -14.41 -13.69 -6.71
CA GLU A 188 -14.11 -13.17 -8.05
C GLU A 188 -12.90 -13.88 -8.69
N MET A 189 -12.92 -14.06 -10.01
CA MET A 189 -11.75 -14.47 -10.79
C MET A 189 -10.77 -13.31 -10.93
N VAL A 190 -9.52 -13.52 -10.54
CA VAL A 190 -8.50 -12.46 -10.52
C VAL A 190 -7.62 -12.48 -11.77
N ILE A 191 -7.01 -13.63 -12.04
CA ILE A 191 -6.13 -13.84 -13.19
C ILE A 191 -6.04 -15.32 -13.53
N GLU A 192 -5.85 -15.63 -14.81
CA GLU A 192 -5.49 -16.99 -15.28
C GLU A 192 -3.99 -17.20 -15.09
N TYR A 193 -3.56 -18.38 -14.64
CA TYR A 193 -2.15 -18.76 -14.71
C TYR A 193 -1.87 -19.33 -16.10
N SER A 194 -1.32 -18.50 -17.00
CA SER A 194 -1.08 -18.87 -18.39
C SER A 194 0.40 -19.15 -18.65
N GLY A 195 0.66 -20.17 -19.46
CA GLY A 195 1.98 -20.54 -19.95
C GLY A 195 1.91 -21.65 -20.99
N ILE A 196 3.02 -22.35 -21.23
CA ILE A 196 3.04 -23.50 -22.13
C ILE A 196 2.63 -24.76 -21.35
N VAL A 197 1.60 -25.45 -21.82
CA VAL A 197 1.22 -26.77 -21.28
C VAL A 197 2.24 -27.80 -21.75
N ILE A 198 2.86 -28.48 -20.80
CA ILE A 198 3.83 -29.56 -21.02
C ILE A 198 3.40 -30.81 -20.25
N ARG A 199 3.84 -31.97 -20.71
CA ARG A 199 3.64 -33.23 -19.97
C ARG A 199 4.49 -33.24 -18.69
N SER A 200 3.96 -33.81 -17.61
CA SER A 200 4.63 -33.87 -16.31
C SER A 200 6.01 -34.55 -16.38
N VAL A 201 6.21 -35.52 -17.28
CA VAL A 201 7.53 -36.18 -17.45
C VAL A 201 8.64 -35.25 -17.95
N LEU A 202 8.31 -34.05 -18.43
CA LEU A 202 9.27 -33.07 -18.92
C LEU A 202 9.71 -32.06 -17.84
N THR A 203 9.06 -32.03 -16.67
CA THR A 203 9.34 -31.05 -15.61
C THR A 203 10.78 -31.14 -15.15
N ASP A 204 11.25 -32.33 -14.79
CA ASP A 204 12.58 -32.53 -14.21
C ASP A 204 13.71 -32.13 -15.19
N LYS A 205 13.49 -32.42 -16.48
CA LYS A 205 14.42 -32.04 -17.54
C LYS A 205 14.49 -30.52 -17.71
N ARG A 206 13.35 -29.84 -17.63
CA ARG A 206 13.28 -28.37 -17.74
C ARG A 206 13.80 -27.67 -16.50
N GLU A 207 13.48 -28.18 -15.32
CA GLU A 207 14.00 -27.68 -14.05
C GLU A 207 15.53 -27.71 -14.03
N LYS A 208 16.15 -28.86 -14.35
CA LYS A 208 17.61 -28.97 -14.47
C LYS A 208 18.19 -28.02 -15.52
N TYR A 209 17.49 -27.82 -16.64
CA TYR A 209 17.92 -26.87 -17.66
C TYR A 209 17.86 -25.42 -17.14
N TYR A 210 16.79 -25.02 -16.49
CA TYR A 210 16.63 -23.68 -15.94
C TYR A 210 17.64 -23.41 -14.82
N ASP A 211 17.85 -24.37 -13.92
CA ASP A 211 18.85 -24.31 -12.87
C ASP A 211 20.27 -24.16 -13.44
N SER A 212 20.63 -24.93 -14.48
CA SER A 212 21.92 -24.79 -15.18
C SER A 212 22.16 -23.41 -15.83
N LYS A 213 21.09 -22.63 -16.02
CA LYS A 213 21.12 -21.27 -16.56
C LYS A 213 20.91 -20.19 -15.48
N GLY A 214 20.71 -20.59 -14.22
CA GLY A 214 20.36 -19.67 -13.13
C GLY A 214 19.01 -18.97 -13.34
N ILE A 215 18.09 -19.59 -14.07
CA ILE A 215 16.74 -19.07 -14.33
C ILE A 215 15.78 -19.70 -13.33
N GLY A 216 14.93 -18.88 -12.69
CA GLY A 216 13.90 -19.39 -11.78
C GLY A 216 12.87 -20.28 -12.50
N CYS A 217 12.39 -21.30 -11.81
CA CYS A 217 11.39 -22.24 -12.31
C CYS A 217 9.96 -21.78 -11.96
N TYR A 218 9.09 -21.63 -12.96
CA TYR A 218 7.69 -21.22 -12.76
C TYR A 218 6.74 -22.26 -13.36
N MET A 219 6.53 -23.37 -12.63
CA MET A 219 5.66 -24.47 -13.07
C MET A 219 4.45 -24.61 -12.15
N PHE A 220 3.28 -24.83 -12.75
CA PHE A 220 2.03 -25.07 -12.03
C PHE A 220 1.39 -26.35 -12.54
N ARG A 221 1.21 -27.34 -11.66
CA ARG A 221 0.57 -28.61 -11.98
C ARG A 221 -0.94 -28.44 -12.21
N ILE A 222 -1.45 -28.83 -13.38
CA ILE A 222 -2.90 -28.89 -13.65
C ILE A 222 -3.46 -30.18 -13.06
N ASP A 223 -2.83 -31.30 -13.41
CA ASP A 223 -3.13 -32.66 -12.97
C ASP A 223 -1.86 -33.54 -13.02
N ASP A 224 -2.00 -34.86 -12.92
CA ASP A 224 -0.86 -35.77 -12.89
C ASP A 224 -0.13 -35.91 -14.23
N PHE A 225 -0.75 -35.49 -15.34
CA PHE A 225 -0.21 -35.63 -16.69
C PHE A 225 0.27 -34.30 -17.26
N ASP A 226 -0.39 -33.19 -16.93
CA ASP A 226 -0.17 -31.88 -17.52
C ASP A 226 0.26 -30.81 -16.51
N VAL A 227 1.25 -30.02 -16.90
CA VAL A 227 1.85 -28.93 -16.12
C VAL A 227 1.94 -27.68 -16.99
N VAL A 228 1.60 -26.51 -16.45
CA VAL A 228 1.80 -25.22 -17.11
C VAL A 228 3.17 -24.67 -16.72
N ASP A 229 4.05 -24.53 -17.71
CA ASP A 229 5.34 -23.86 -17.56
C ASP A 229 5.23 -22.40 -18.03
N ALA A 230 5.33 -21.48 -17.06
CA ALA A 230 5.27 -20.04 -17.29
C ALA A 230 6.67 -19.39 -17.38
N THR A 231 7.76 -20.18 -17.32
CA THR A 231 9.13 -19.66 -17.19
C THR A 231 9.52 -18.77 -18.36
N MET A 232 9.43 -19.31 -19.58
CA MET A 232 9.77 -18.59 -20.82
C MET A 232 8.57 -17.88 -21.43
N HIS A 233 7.39 -18.50 -21.36
CA HIS A 233 6.15 -17.98 -21.95
C HIS A 233 5.07 -18.05 -20.89
N GLY A 234 4.54 -16.90 -20.50
CA GLY A 234 3.48 -16.83 -19.50
C GLY A 234 3.08 -15.39 -19.22
N ASN A 235 2.24 -15.19 -18.22
CA ASN A 235 1.74 -13.86 -17.88
C ASN A 235 2.23 -13.40 -16.49
N ALA A 236 1.59 -12.35 -15.95
CA ALA A 236 1.93 -11.78 -14.65
C ALA A 236 1.60 -12.70 -13.45
N ALA A 237 0.76 -13.73 -13.64
CA ALA A 237 0.37 -14.64 -12.56
C ALA A 237 1.54 -15.46 -11.98
N ARG A 238 2.67 -15.56 -12.71
CA ARG A 238 3.90 -16.19 -12.22
C ARG A 238 4.52 -15.51 -11.00
N PHE A 239 4.15 -14.26 -10.74
CA PHE A 239 4.67 -13.45 -9.62
C PHE A 239 3.75 -13.47 -8.39
N ILE A 240 2.74 -14.35 -8.35
CA ILE A 240 1.92 -14.53 -7.15
C ILE A 240 2.69 -15.38 -6.16
N ASN A 241 3.06 -14.80 -5.02
CA ASN A 241 3.90 -15.46 -4.02
C ASN A 241 3.12 -16.45 -3.15
N HIS A 242 3.88 -17.27 -2.42
CA HIS A 242 3.34 -18.15 -1.40
C HIS A 242 3.03 -17.41 -0.09
N SER A 243 1.90 -17.73 0.53
CA SER A 243 1.61 -17.43 1.94
C SER A 243 0.95 -18.61 2.64
N CYS A 244 1.29 -18.81 3.92
CA CYS A 244 0.58 -19.76 4.80
C CYS A 244 -0.79 -19.23 5.25
N GLU A 245 -1.02 -17.92 5.17
CA GLU A 245 -2.32 -17.27 5.35
C GLU A 245 -2.69 -16.57 4.03
N PRO A 246 -3.08 -17.34 2.99
CA PRO A 246 -3.31 -16.78 1.66
C PRO A 246 -4.64 -16.01 1.57
N ASN A 247 -4.71 -15.06 0.64
CA ASN A 247 -5.95 -14.36 0.27
C ASN A 247 -6.55 -14.86 -1.05
N CYS A 248 -5.85 -15.72 -1.78
CA CYS A 248 -6.31 -16.33 -3.02
C CYS A 248 -6.19 -17.86 -2.99
N TYR A 249 -6.92 -18.51 -3.89
CA TYR A 249 -6.84 -19.94 -4.14
C TYR A 249 -6.94 -20.24 -5.63
N SER A 250 -6.36 -21.35 -6.06
CA SER A 250 -6.37 -21.79 -7.45
C SER A 250 -7.47 -22.83 -7.67
N ARG A 251 -8.07 -22.80 -8.87
CA ARG A 251 -8.96 -23.88 -9.35
C ARG A 251 -8.72 -24.13 -10.83
N VAL A 252 -8.78 -25.41 -11.21
CA VAL A 252 -8.81 -25.81 -12.62
C VAL A 252 -10.25 -25.71 -13.12
N ILE A 253 -10.45 -24.98 -14.21
CA ILE A 253 -11.73 -24.88 -14.93
C ILE A 253 -11.59 -25.45 -16.33
N HIS A 254 -12.70 -25.95 -16.88
CA HIS A 254 -12.76 -26.45 -18.24
C HIS A 254 -13.53 -25.46 -19.10
N VAL A 255 -12.88 -24.89 -20.11
CA VAL A 255 -13.50 -23.94 -21.05
C VAL A 255 -13.12 -24.38 -22.46
N GLU A 256 -14.10 -24.53 -23.34
CA GLU A 256 -13.88 -24.91 -24.75
C GLU A 256 -13.05 -26.21 -24.92
N GLY A 257 -13.20 -27.16 -23.98
CA GLY A 257 -12.48 -28.44 -23.98
C GLY A 257 -11.05 -28.38 -23.47
N GLN A 258 -10.58 -27.21 -23.03
CA GLN A 258 -9.23 -27.00 -22.48
C GLN A 258 -9.28 -26.73 -20.97
N LYS A 259 -8.26 -27.21 -20.26
CA LYS A 259 -8.07 -26.96 -18.83
C LYS A 259 -7.32 -25.64 -18.62
N HIS A 260 -7.86 -24.80 -17.75
CA HIS A 260 -7.25 -23.52 -17.37
C HIS A 260 -7.10 -23.45 -15.85
N ILE A 261 -5.95 -23.00 -15.36
CA ILE A 261 -5.76 -22.68 -13.94
C ILE A 261 -6.16 -21.23 -13.72
N VAL A 262 -7.17 -21.00 -12.89
CA VAL A 262 -7.65 -19.65 -12.56
C VAL A 262 -7.50 -19.40 -11.07
N ILE A 263 -7.04 -18.19 -10.75
CA ILE A 263 -6.90 -17.72 -9.39
C ILE A 263 -8.16 -16.97 -8.98
N PHE A 264 -8.71 -17.34 -7.83
CA PHE A 264 -9.91 -16.78 -7.23
C PHE A 264 -9.58 -16.12 -5.90
N ALA A 265 -10.31 -15.06 -5.56
CA ALA A 265 -10.19 -14.39 -4.27
C ALA A 265 -10.93 -15.17 -3.16
N LEU A 266 -10.29 -15.41 -2.01
CA LEU A 266 -10.91 -16.04 -0.83
C LEU A 266 -11.76 -15.05 -0.02
N ARG A 267 -11.36 -13.78 -0.04
CA ARG A 267 -11.99 -12.67 0.67
C ARG A 267 -12.00 -11.43 -0.21
N ARG A 268 -12.63 -10.35 0.25
CA ARG A 268 -12.45 -9.03 -0.37
C ARG A 268 -10.99 -8.60 -0.19
N ILE A 269 -10.37 -8.12 -1.28
CA ILE A 269 -8.97 -7.70 -1.34
C ILE A 269 -8.95 -6.25 -1.80
N PHE A 270 -8.31 -5.38 -1.01
CA PHE A 270 -8.25 -3.95 -1.31
C PHE A 270 -7.06 -3.60 -2.20
N ARG A 271 -7.23 -2.59 -3.04
CA ARG A 271 -6.17 -2.04 -3.90
C ARG A 271 -4.87 -1.85 -3.12
N GLY A 272 -3.76 -2.28 -3.72
CA GLY A 272 -2.43 -2.24 -3.11
C GLY A 272 -2.07 -3.46 -2.26
N GLU A 273 -3.00 -4.39 -2.00
CA GLU A 273 -2.67 -5.66 -1.35
C GLU A 273 -1.95 -6.64 -2.29
N GLU A 274 -0.99 -7.39 -1.75
CA GLU A 274 -0.30 -8.49 -2.43
C GLU A 274 -1.20 -9.73 -2.50
N LEU A 275 -1.33 -10.31 -3.69
CA LEU A 275 -2.04 -11.55 -3.93
C LEU A 275 -1.12 -12.73 -3.62
N THR A 276 -1.62 -13.68 -2.84
CA THR A 276 -0.87 -14.87 -2.40
C THR A 276 -1.74 -16.12 -2.37
N TYR A 277 -1.16 -17.28 -2.62
CA TYR A 277 -1.84 -18.58 -2.49
C TYR A 277 -0.94 -19.64 -1.85
N ASP A 278 -1.55 -20.72 -1.38
CA ASP A 278 -0.79 -21.87 -0.89
C ASP A 278 -0.27 -22.70 -2.06
N TYR A 279 1.05 -22.83 -2.19
CA TYR A 279 1.68 -23.59 -3.28
C TYR A 279 1.47 -25.09 -3.12
N LYS A 280 1.19 -25.57 -1.90
CA LYS A 280 0.98 -27.00 -1.59
C LYS A 280 2.11 -27.86 -2.15
N PHE A 281 3.36 -27.49 -1.88
CA PHE A 281 4.49 -28.32 -2.26
C PHE A 281 4.33 -29.73 -1.66
N PRO A 282 4.61 -30.79 -2.43
CA PRO A 282 4.64 -32.12 -1.89
C PRO A 282 5.66 -32.22 -0.74
N PHE A 283 5.46 -33.19 0.15
CA PHE A 283 6.40 -33.44 1.24
C PHE A 283 7.75 -33.86 0.65
N GLU A 284 8.80 -33.10 0.98
CA GLU A 284 10.18 -33.40 0.61
C GLU A 284 10.96 -33.83 1.84
N ASP A 285 12.06 -34.56 1.60
CA ASP A 285 13.01 -34.97 2.63
C ASP A 285 13.54 -33.75 3.41
N ALA A 286 13.85 -33.96 4.69
CA ALA A 286 14.20 -32.88 5.63
C ALA A 286 15.35 -31.97 5.18
N GLY A 287 16.22 -32.42 4.26
CA GLY A 287 17.35 -31.66 3.73
C GLY A 287 17.03 -30.68 2.59
N SER A 288 15.85 -30.79 1.95
CA SER A 288 15.49 -29.96 0.77
C SER A 288 14.42 -28.92 1.04
N LYS A 289 13.95 -28.81 2.30
CA LYS A 289 12.83 -27.93 2.65
C LYS A 289 13.19 -26.45 2.45
N LEU A 290 12.44 -25.80 1.56
CA LEU A 290 12.58 -24.37 1.32
C LEU A 290 11.91 -23.55 2.45
N PRO A 291 12.62 -22.58 3.05
CA PRO A 291 12.07 -21.73 4.09
C PRO A 291 10.99 -20.81 3.53
N CYS A 292 9.93 -20.60 4.31
CA CYS A 292 8.84 -19.71 3.97
C CYS A 292 9.06 -18.32 4.55
N ASN A 293 9.07 -17.29 3.69
CA ASN A 293 9.28 -15.89 4.05
C ASN A 293 7.98 -15.07 4.07
N CYS A 294 6.82 -15.71 4.20
CA CYS A 294 5.54 -15.00 4.09
C CYS A 294 5.23 -14.04 5.26
N GLY A 295 5.92 -14.16 6.40
CA GLY A 295 5.71 -13.30 7.57
C GLY A 295 4.36 -13.49 8.28
N ALA A 296 3.55 -14.49 7.89
CA ALA A 296 2.25 -14.76 8.49
C ALA A 296 2.37 -15.21 9.95
N LYS A 297 1.37 -14.87 10.78
CA LYS A 297 1.37 -15.21 12.22
C LYS A 297 1.39 -16.72 12.44
N ARG A 298 0.63 -17.47 11.64
CA ARG A 298 0.59 -18.95 11.68
C ARG A 298 1.39 -19.57 10.53
N CYS A 299 2.60 -19.06 10.27
CA CYS A 299 3.48 -19.60 9.23
C CYS A 299 4.01 -21.00 9.58
N ARG A 300 3.97 -21.92 8.60
CA ARG A 300 4.58 -23.27 8.68
C ARG A 300 6.11 -23.26 8.71
N ARG A 301 6.73 -22.11 8.46
CA ARG A 301 8.19 -21.87 8.31
C ARG A 301 8.83 -22.51 7.08
N PHE A 302 8.18 -23.47 6.45
CA PHE A 302 8.58 -24.08 5.19
C PHE A 302 7.42 -24.04 4.19
N LEU A 303 7.74 -24.22 2.91
CA LEU A 303 6.78 -24.17 1.80
C LEU A 303 5.92 -25.43 1.63
N ASN A 304 6.25 -26.52 2.34
CA ASN A 304 5.47 -27.75 2.44
C ASN A 304 4.75 -27.86 3.79
#